data_AF-A0A820KH38-F1
#
_entry.id   AF-A0A820KH38-F1
#
_cell.length_a   1.000
_cell.length_b   1.000
_cell.length_c   1.000
_cell.angle_alpha   90.00
_cell.angle_beta   90.00
_cell.angle_gamma   90.00
#
_symmetry.space_group_name_H-M   'P 1'
#
loop_
_entity.id
_entity.type
_entity.pdbx_description
1 polymer ?
#
loop_
_entity_poly.entity_id
_entity_poly.type
_entity_poly.pdbx_seq_one_letter_code
_entity_poly.pdbx_strand_id
1 'polypeptide(L)' 'MSLIEQILNQNPHVHIHDDKRVYVEEIIHSLIKDGRKMLHVVADFDFTLTMYEKNGVRLPSTFGVIESSDIIK' A
#
# COMPACT_ATOMS: atom_id res chain seq x y z
N MET A 1 18.71 -14.83 8.82
CA MET A 1 17.51 -14.02 9.05
C MET A 1 16.81 -13.89 7.71
N SER A 2 15.56 -14.31 7.60
CA SER A 2 14.81 -14.27 6.33
C SER A 2 14.52 -12.83 5.91
N LEU A 3 14.17 -12.62 4.64
CA LEU A 3 13.79 -11.29 4.13
C LEU A 3 12.60 -10.73 4.91
N ILE A 4 11.61 -11.57 5.21
CA ILE A 4 10.41 -11.16 5.95
C ILE A 4 10.73 -10.78 7.39
N GLU A 5 11.62 -11.52 8.06
CA GLU A 5 12.07 -11.16 9.41
C GLU A 5 12.76 -9.79 9.43
N GLN A 6 13.58 -9.49 8.42
CA GLN A 6 14.21 -8.16 8.29
C GLN A 6 13.17 -7.06 8.09
N ILE A 7 12.20 -7.26 7.18
CA ILE A 7 11.12 -6.29 6.92
C ILE A 7 10.32 -6.02 8.19
N LEU A 8 9.90 -7.06 8.91
CA LEU A 8 9.10 -6.91 10.13
C LEU A 8 9.89 -6.24 11.27
N ASN A 9 11.18 -6.54 11.41
CA ASN A 9 12.03 -5.94 12.45
C ASN A 9 12.35 -4.47 12.19
N GLN A 10 12.44 -4.05 10.93
CA GLN A 10 12.80 -2.68 10.54
C GLN A 10 11.58 -1.77 10.38
N ASN A 11 10.38 -2.33 10.22
CA ASN A 11 9.17 -1.56 9.88
C ASN A 11 8.03 -1.90 10.85
N PRO A 12 7.86 -1.15 11.96
CA PRO A 12 6.87 -1.48 12.99
C PRO A 12 5.41 -1.38 12.54
N HIS A 13 5.17 -0.74 11.39
CA HIS A 13 3.84 -0.57 10.79
C HIS A 13 3.47 -1.68 9.80
N VAL A 14 4.38 -2.62 9.54
CA VAL A 14 4.16 -3.75 8.64
C VAL A 14 3.72 -4.95 9.46
N HIS A 15 2.57 -5.50 9.13
CA HIS A 15 2.02 -6.69 9.78
C HIS A 15 1.73 -7.75 8.73
N ILE A 16 2.33 -8.93 8.89
CA ILE A 16 2.09 -10.11 8.04
C ILE A 16 1.67 -11.23 8.97
N HIS A 17 0.54 -11.87 8.67
CA HIS A 17 0.07 -13.00 9.45
C HIS A 17 1.10 -14.15 9.44
N ASP A 18 1.34 -14.77 10.58
CA ASP A 18 2.45 -15.70 10.77
C ASP A 18 2.43 -16.88 9.79
N ASP A 19 1.26 -17.46 9.56
CA ASP A 19 1.06 -18.57 8.60
C ASP A 19 1.29 -18.17 7.13
N LYS A 20 1.39 -16.86 6.82
CA LYS A 20 1.61 -16.35 5.46
C LYS A 20 3.03 -15.87 5.20
N ARG A 21 3.89 -15.79 6.21
CA ARG A 21 5.25 -15.21 6.04
C ARG A 21 6.05 -15.90 4.94
N VAL A 22 6.07 -17.23 4.94
CA VAL A 22 6.77 -18.03 3.91
C VAL A 22 6.18 -17.76 2.52
N TYR A 23 4.86 -17.75 2.41
CA TYR A 23 4.18 -17.51 1.14
C TYR A 23 4.44 -16.11 0.57
N VAL A 24 4.45 -15.07 1.42
CA VAL A 24 4.78 -13.70 1.00
C VAL A 24 6.23 -13.62 0.49
N GLU A 25 7.16 -14.33 1.13
CA GLU A 25 8.56 -14.41 0.68
C GLU A 25 8.69 -15.05 -0.71
N GLU A 26 7.93 -16.12 -0.98
CA GLU A 26 7.87 -16.77 -2.29
C GLU A 26 7.29 -15.86 -3.38
N ILE A 27 6.25 -15.08 -3.05
CA ILE A 27 5.69 -14.08 -3.97
C ILE A 27 6.75 -13.05 -4.32
N ILE A 28 7.43 -12.47 -3.33
CA ILE A 28 8.46 -11.45 -3.56
C ILE A 28 9.60 -12.02 -4.43
N HIS A 29 10.08 -13.22 -4.14
CA HIS A 29 11.09 -13.88 -4.96
C HIS A 29 10.63 -14.09 -6.41
N SER A 30 9.37 -14.46 -6.62
CA SER A 30 8.79 -14.64 -7.96
C SER A 30 8.71 -13.32 -8.71
N LEU A 31 8.26 -12.24 -8.07
CA LEU A 31 8.20 -10.90 -8.65
C LEU A 31 9.59 -10.41 -9.09
N ILE A 32 10.61 -10.65 -8.27
CA ILE A 32 12.01 -10.29 -8.61
C ILE A 32 12.51 -11.12 -9.78
N LYS A 33 12.27 -12.44 -9.77
CA LYS A 33 12.72 -13.39 -10.78
C LYS A 33 12.11 -13.09 -12.15
N ASP A 34 10.80 -12.85 -12.20
CA ASP A 34 10.06 -12.65 -13.45
C ASP A 34 10.27 -11.24 -14.03
N GLY A 35 10.53 -10.27 -13.15
CA GLY A 35 10.98 -8.93 -13.50
C GLY A 35 9.92 -8.06 -14.20
N ARG A 36 10.34 -6.87 -14.64
CA ARG A 36 9.44 -5.80 -15.08
C ARG A 36 8.48 -6.15 -16.23
N LYS A 37 8.83 -7.13 -17.07
CA LYS A 37 8.01 -7.50 -18.23
C LYS A 37 6.75 -8.29 -17.82
N MET A 38 6.75 -8.85 -16.61
CA MET A 38 5.69 -9.68 -16.06
C MET A 38 4.93 -8.99 -14.92
N LEU A 39 5.34 -7.77 -14.54
CA LEU A 39 4.75 -7.02 -13.45
C LEU A 39 3.74 -5.99 -13.96
N HIS A 40 2.50 -6.08 -13.47
CA HIS A 40 1.49 -5.03 -13.61
C HIS A 40 1.01 -4.59 -12.22
N VAL A 41 0.65 -3.31 -12.09
CA VAL A 41 0.13 -2.73 -10.85
C VAL A 41 -1.32 -2.33 -11.05
N VAL A 42 -2.20 -2.84 -10.18
CA VAL A 42 -3.60 -2.42 -10.06
C VAL A 42 -3.79 -1.93 -8.64
N ALA A 43 -4.22 -0.68 -8.48
CA ALA A 43 -4.38 -0.05 -7.19
C ALA A 43 -5.67 0.77 -7.16
N ASP A 44 -6.28 0.85 -5.97
CA ASP A 44 -7.30 1.85 -5.68
C ASP A 44 -6.65 3.25 -5.57
N PHE A 45 -7.45 4.31 -5.69
CA PHE A 45 -6.96 5.69 -5.64
C PHE A 45 -7.14 6.32 -4.26
N ASP A 46 -8.39 6.50 -3.83
CA ASP A 46 -8.69 7.22 -2.59
C ASP A 46 -8.19 6.46 -1.35
N PHE A 47 -7.43 7.14 -0.51
CA PHE A 47 -6.86 6.62 0.73
C PHE A 47 -5.91 5.42 0.57
N THR A 48 -5.60 5.03 -0.68
CA THR A 48 -4.56 4.06 -1.04
C THR A 48 -3.36 4.78 -1.65
N LEU A 49 -3.58 5.54 -2.73
CA LEU A 49 -2.56 6.43 -3.32
C LEU A 49 -2.63 7.83 -2.70
N THR A 50 -3.82 8.29 -2.33
CA THR A 50 -3.99 9.55 -1.59
C THR A 50 -3.85 9.32 -0.08
N MET A 51 -3.37 10.33 0.64
CA MET A 51 -3.16 10.23 2.09
C MET A 51 -4.50 10.08 2.82
N TYR A 52 -4.55 9.17 3.80
CA TYR A 52 -5.69 8.99 4.69
C TYR A 52 -5.91 10.22 5.60
N GLU A 53 -4.84 10.77 6.16
CA GLU A 53 -4.86 11.85 7.15
C GLU A 53 -3.58 12.68 7.07
N LYS A 54 -3.65 13.95 7.49
CA LYS A 54 -2.49 14.78 7.75
C LYS A 54 -2.68 15.57 9.05
N ASN A 55 -1.75 15.42 9.99
CA ASN A 55 -1.74 16.12 11.29
C ASN A 55 -3.04 15.93 12.11
N GLY A 56 -3.60 14.73 12.20
CA GLY A 56 -4.86 14.49 12.92
C GLY A 56 -6.12 14.83 12.13
N VAL A 57 -5.99 15.37 10.91
CA VAL A 57 -7.13 15.79 10.09
C VAL A 57 -7.32 14.85 8.90
N ARG A 58 -8.52 14.27 8.83
CA ARG A 58 -8.97 13.42 7.73
C ARG A 58 -8.94 14.21 6.41
N LEU A 59 -8.29 13.67 5.39
CA LEU A 59 -8.25 14.30 4.07
C LEU A 59 -9.46 13.88 3.22
N PRO A 60 -9.89 14.73 2.27
CA PRO A 60 -11.03 14.40 1.41
C PRO A 60 -10.67 13.30 0.40
N SER A 61 -11.67 12.49 0.05
CA SER A 61 -11.63 11.64 -1.14
C SER A 61 -11.80 12.48 -2.41
N THR A 62 -11.69 11.84 -3.58
CA THR A 62 -12.01 12.46 -4.88
C THR A 62 -13.39 13.11 -4.86
N PHE A 63 -14.39 12.42 -4.31
CA PHE A 63 -15.75 12.97 -4.17
C PHE A 63 -15.79 14.16 -3.19
N GLY A 64 -15.09 14.07 -2.05
CA GLY A 64 -15.03 15.17 -1.08
C GLY A 64 -14.40 16.45 -1.63
N VAL A 65 -13.44 16.34 -2.56
CA VAL A 65 -12.88 17.48 -3.29
C VAL A 65 -13.95 18.16 -4.15
N ILE A 66 -14.81 17.39 -4.83
CA ILE A 66 -15.90 17.94 -5.63
C ILE A 66 -16.98 18.57 -4.75
N GLU A 67 -17.37 17.90 -3.67
CA GLU A 67 -18.38 18.41 -2.72
C GLU A 67 -17.96 19.71 -2.04
N SER A 68 -16.66 19.91 -1.82
CA SER A 68 -16.11 21.15 -1.25
C SER A 68 -15.83 22.24 -2.28
N SER A 69 -16.04 21.98 -3.58
CA SER A 69 -15.77 22.94 -4.64
C SER A 69 -16.83 24.04 -4.72
N ASP A 70 -16.39 25.30 -4.72
CA ASP A 70 -17.24 26.47 -5.00
C ASP A 70 -17.49 26.70 -6.50
N ILE A 71 -16.86 25.91 -7.36
CA ILE A 71 -16.97 26.03 -8.84
C ILE A 71 -18.13 25.17 -9.36
N ILE A 72 -18.41 24.05 -8.68
CA ILE A 72 -19.39 23.04 -9.11
C ILE A 72 -20.70 23.15 -8.32
N LYS A 73 -20.75 24.00 -7.27
CA LYS A 73 -21.95 24.27 -6.46
C LYS A 73 -22.91 25.26 -7.08
#